data_AF-A0A925Q908-F1
#
_entry.id   AF-A0A925Q908-F1
#
_cell.length_a   1.000
_cell.length_b   1.000
_cell.length_c   1.000
_cell.angle_alpha   90.00
_cell.angle_beta   90.00
_cell.angle_gamma   90.00
#
_symmetry.space_group_name_H-M   'P 1'
#
loop_
_entity.id
_entity.type
_entity.pdbx_description
1 polymer ?
#
loop_
_entity_poly.entity_id
_entity_poly.type
_entity_poly.pdbx_seq_one_letter_code
_entity_poly.pdbx_strand_id
1 'polypeptide(L)'
;MSALTLFFCVRAADAQRWVVRDFMKKRTPQEKKELSYERDRRNVYGEAPHAARKSIPLRKALRNRANRHTQNQQVKYQGPTPNQELADELQSLIHHRAPKEWGKYPDAPLREVVARKSTYRAGMRQHGGRRALRTIRTPRPEE
;
A
#
# COMPACT_ATOMS: atom_id res chain seq x y z
N MET A 1 2.22 41.51 31.21
CA MET A 1 2.74 41.37 29.82
C MET A 1 3.40 40.02 29.70
N SER A 2 2.81 39.12 28.92
CA SER A 2 3.45 38.03 28.15
C SER A 2 2.34 37.17 27.58
N ALA A 3 1.98 37.51 26.34
CA ALA A 3 1.01 36.81 25.54
C ALA A 3 1.62 35.48 25.05
N LEU A 4 1.09 34.36 25.52
CA LEU A 4 1.39 33.04 24.97
C LEU A 4 0.16 32.54 24.20
N THR A 5 0.15 32.96 22.94
CA THR A 5 -0.20 32.16 21.76
C THR A 5 -1.20 31.01 21.97
N LEU A 6 -2.46 31.36 21.74
CA LEU A 6 -3.52 30.45 21.28
C LEU A 6 -2.98 29.59 20.12
N PHE A 7 -2.80 28.30 20.37
CA PHE A 7 -2.55 27.30 19.32
C PHE A 7 -3.85 27.13 18.53
N PHE A 8 -4.00 27.95 17.50
CA PHE A 8 -5.09 27.92 16.55
C PHE A 8 -5.00 26.58 15.79
N CYS A 9 -5.85 25.62 16.17
CA CYS A 9 -6.03 24.36 15.47
C CYS A 9 -6.74 24.64 14.12
N VAL A 10 -5.95 25.06 13.13
CA VAL A 10 -6.38 25.29 11.75
C VAL A 10 -6.37 23.97 10.99
N ARG A 11 -7.56 23.54 10.56
CA ARG A 11 -7.84 22.74 9.34
C ARG A 11 -7.50 21.24 9.36
N ALA A 12 -8.39 20.45 9.97
CA ALA A 12 -8.67 19.06 9.55
C ALA A 12 -10.00 18.93 8.77
N ALA A 13 -10.61 20.04 8.35
CA ALA A 13 -11.93 20.07 7.69
C ALA A 13 -11.88 20.22 6.15
N ASP A 14 -10.70 20.32 5.54
CA ASP A 14 -10.59 20.71 4.12
C ASP A 14 -10.43 19.57 3.11
N ALA A 15 -10.28 18.31 3.54
CA ALA A 15 -10.14 17.21 2.59
C ALA A 15 -11.48 16.79 1.92
N GLN A 16 -12.62 17.05 2.57
CA GLN A 16 -13.94 16.67 2.06
C GLN A 16 -14.62 17.77 1.22
N ARG A 17 -14.07 19.00 1.20
CA ARG A 17 -14.63 20.16 0.50
C ARG A 17 -14.41 20.17 -1.01
N TRP A 18 -13.47 19.36 -1.51
CA TRP A 18 -13.03 19.37 -2.92
C TRP A 18 -13.83 18.47 -3.87
N VAL A 19 -14.66 17.56 -3.38
CA VAL A 19 -15.30 16.56 -4.26
C VAL A 19 -16.59 17.09 -4.90
N VAL A 20 -17.35 17.92 -4.19
CA VAL A 20 -18.74 18.23 -4.59
C VAL A 20 -18.83 19.37 -5.62
N ARG A 21 -17.96 20.40 -5.55
CA ARG A 21 -18.02 21.57 -6.47
C ARG A 21 -17.50 21.31 -7.89
N ASP A 22 -16.67 20.30 -8.06
CA ASP A 22 -15.96 20.06 -9.32
C ASP A 22 -16.75 19.15 -10.29
N PHE A 23 -17.84 18.54 -9.82
CA PHE A 23 -18.71 17.67 -10.61
C PHE A 23 -19.68 18.45 -11.52
N MET A 24 -19.97 19.72 -11.17
CA MET A 24 -20.90 20.59 -11.91
C MET A 24 -20.22 21.45 -12.98
N LYS A 25 -18.88 21.49 -13.03
CA LYS A 25 -18.15 22.19 -14.09
C LYS A 25 -18.18 21.35 -15.36
N LYS A 26 -18.67 21.93 -16.45
CA LYS A 26 -18.57 21.33 -17.80
C LYS A 26 -17.09 21.29 -18.18
N ARG A 27 -16.47 20.14 -18.03
CA ARG A 27 -15.06 19.92 -18.40
C ARG A 27 -14.91 19.64 -19.87
N THR A 28 -13.85 20.19 -20.47
CA THR A 28 -13.46 19.86 -21.84
C THR A 28 -13.01 18.38 -21.94
N PRO A 29 -13.07 17.76 -23.13
CA PRO A 29 -12.53 16.41 -23.32
C PRO A 29 -11.06 16.27 -22.87
N GLN A 30 -10.26 17.32 -23.04
CA GLN A 30 -8.86 17.40 -22.64
C GLN A 30 -8.73 17.32 -21.12
N GLU A 31 -9.46 18.17 -20.39
CA GLU A 31 -9.48 18.17 -18.92
C GLU A 31 -9.97 16.81 -18.35
N LYS A 32 -10.97 16.20 -18.97
CA LYS A 32 -11.44 14.85 -18.56
C LYS A 32 -10.33 13.81 -18.72
N LYS A 33 -9.53 13.91 -19.79
CA LYS A 33 -8.42 12.99 -20.06
C LYS A 33 -7.26 13.20 -19.09
N GLU A 34 -6.93 14.44 -18.77
CA GLU A 34 -5.92 14.77 -17.75
C GLU A 34 -6.29 14.23 -16.38
N LEU A 35 -7.53 14.45 -15.96
CA LEU A 35 -8.05 13.90 -14.70
C LEU A 35 -8.08 12.38 -14.69
N SER A 36 -8.39 11.75 -15.83
CA SER A 36 -8.30 10.29 -15.96
C SER A 36 -6.86 9.82 -15.75
N TYR A 37 -5.86 10.52 -16.28
CA TYR A 37 -4.45 10.16 -16.11
C TYR A 37 -3.95 10.25 -14.68
N GLU A 38 -4.52 11.16 -13.87
CA GLU A 38 -4.14 11.35 -12.48
C GLU A 38 -4.94 10.48 -11.50
N ARG A 39 -6.24 10.30 -11.77
CA ARG A 39 -7.15 9.62 -10.85
C ARG A 39 -7.30 8.12 -11.13
N ASP A 40 -7.23 7.68 -12.39
CA ASP A 40 -7.26 6.23 -12.69
C ASP A 40 -5.93 5.61 -12.26
N ARG A 41 -5.99 4.55 -11.47
CA ARG A 41 -4.82 3.86 -10.92
C ARG A 41 -4.83 2.40 -11.34
N ARG A 42 -3.65 1.87 -11.65
CA ARG A 42 -3.49 0.49 -12.13
C ARG A 42 -2.48 -0.26 -11.28
N ASN A 43 -2.80 -1.53 -10.99
CA ASN A 43 -1.88 -2.42 -10.33
C ASN A 43 -0.62 -2.63 -11.21
N VAL A 44 0.55 -2.32 -10.65
CA VAL A 44 1.87 -2.45 -11.30
C VAL A 44 2.72 -3.57 -10.68
N TYR A 45 2.31 -4.14 -9.55
CA TYR A 45 3.11 -5.09 -8.77
C TYR A 45 3.21 -6.50 -9.37
N GLY A 46 2.71 -6.73 -10.59
CA GLY A 46 2.78 -8.03 -11.27
C GLY A 46 1.93 -9.13 -10.64
N GLU A 47 1.29 -8.87 -9.49
CA GLU A 47 0.40 -9.81 -8.84
C GLU A 47 -0.90 -9.98 -9.65
N ALA A 48 -1.36 -11.22 -9.77
CA ALA A 48 -2.67 -11.51 -10.33
C ALA A 48 -3.76 -10.82 -9.48
N PRO A 49 -4.80 -10.23 -10.08
CA PRO A 49 -5.88 -9.56 -9.34
C PRO A 49 -6.61 -10.50 -8.36
N HIS A 50 -6.56 -11.81 -8.61
CA HIS A 50 -7.13 -12.83 -7.73
C HIS A 50 -6.21 -13.22 -6.56
N ALA A 51 -4.90 -13.01 -6.69
CA ALA A 51 -3.94 -13.29 -5.62
C ALA A 51 -4.17 -12.36 -4.42
N ALA A 52 -4.43 -11.07 -4.67
CA ALA A 52 -4.75 -10.08 -3.64
C ALA A 52 -5.94 -10.51 -2.75
N ARG A 53 -6.95 -11.17 -3.35
CA ARG A 53 -8.14 -11.67 -2.62
C ARG A 53 -7.80 -12.73 -1.57
N LYS A 54 -6.70 -13.47 -1.77
CA LYS A 54 -6.23 -14.53 -0.85
C LYS A 54 -5.14 -14.01 0.09
N SER A 55 -4.19 -13.23 -0.44
CA SER A 55 -3.02 -12.76 0.32
C SER A 55 -3.40 -11.74 1.39
N ILE A 56 -4.36 -10.85 1.11
CA ILE A 56 -4.79 -9.82 2.07
C ILE A 56 -5.45 -10.45 3.32
N PRO A 57 -6.48 -11.31 3.20
CA PRO A 57 -7.05 -11.98 4.37
C PRO A 57 -6.00 -12.82 5.11
N LEU A 58 -5.13 -13.53 4.40
CA LEU A 58 -4.09 -14.37 5.00
C LEU A 58 -3.13 -13.55 5.87
N ARG A 59 -2.56 -12.46 5.34
CA ARG A 59 -1.64 -11.59 6.10
C ARG A 59 -2.31 -11.01 7.34
N LYS A 60 -3.59 -10.59 7.24
CA LYS A 60 -4.37 -10.13 8.40
C LYS A 60 -4.57 -11.25 9.43
N ALA A 61 -4.88 -12.47 8.98
CA ALA A 61 -5.11 -13.62 9.86
C ALA A 61 -3.83 -14.03 10.60
N LEU A 62 -2.69 -14.07 9.90
CA LEU A 62 -1.39 -14.40 10.49
C LEU A 62 -1.02 -13.42 11.60
N ARG A 63 -1.13 -12.11 11.35
CA ARG A 63 -0.87 -11.08 12.37
C ARG A 63 -1.80 -11.24 13.59
N ASN A 64 -3.09 -11.47 13.35
CA ASN A 64 -4.04 -11.64 14.45
C ASN A 64 -3.76 -12.93 15.25
N ARG A 65 -3.28 -14.01 14.59
CA ARG A 65 -2.86 -15.24 15.24
C ARG A 65 -1.62 -15.01 16.11
N ALA A 66 -0.62 -14.28 15.61
CA ALA A 66 0.57 -13.91 16.38
C ALA A 66 0.19 -13.14 17.65
N ASN A 67 -0.64 -12.09 17.52
CA ASN A 67 -1.13 -11.33 18.68
C ASN A 67 -1.83 -12.22 19.72
N ARG A 68 -2.76 -13.08 19.29
CA ARG A 68 -3.45 -14.01 20.20
C ARG A 68 -2.50 -15.00 20.84
N HIS A 69 -1.50 -15.48 20.10
CA HIS A 69 -0.52 -16.42 20.62
C HIS A 69 0.31 -15.80 21.74
N THR A 70 0.86 -14.61 21.50
CA THR A 70 1.60 -13.85 22.52
C THR A 70 0.73 -13.57 23.74
N GLN A 71 -0.51 -13.09 23.54
CA GLN A 71 -1.46 -12.84 24.63
C GLN A 71 -1.72 -14.10 25.47
N ASN A 72 -2.00 -15.22 24.82
CA ASN A 72 -2.27 -16.48 25.51
C ASN A 72 -1.05 -17.01 26.28
N GLN A 73 0.17 -16.76 25.80
CA GLN A 73 1.39 -17.14 26.51
C GLN A 73 1.55 -16.33 27.81
N GLN A 74 1.31 -15.02 27.76
CA GLN A 74 1.45 -14.15 28.92
C GLN A 74 0.34 -14.36 29.96
N VAL A 75 -0.91 -14.59 29.52
CA VAL A 75 -2.03 -14.90 30.43
C VAL A 75 -1.83 -16.25 31.14
N LYS A 76 -1.18 -17.22 30.49
CA LYS A 76 -0.89 -18.54 31.08
C LYS A 76 0.35 -18.54 31.96
N TYR A 77 0.78 -17.40 32.47
CA TYR A 77 1.90 -17.33 33.40
C TYR A 77 1.69 -18.28 34.60
N GLN A 78 2.64 -19.19 34.82
CA GLN A 78 2.60 -20.23 35.88
C GLN A 78 3.60 -19.96 37.01
N GLY A 79 4.21 -18.77 37.04
CA GLY A 79 5.19 -18.42 38.06
C GLY A 79 4.56 -18.03 39.41
N PRO A 80 5.39 -17.56 40.36
CA PRO A 80 4.93 -17.06 41.65
C PRO A 80 3.93 -15.92 41.50
N THR A 81 3.10 -15.71 42.53
CA THR A 81 2.14 -14.59 42.57
C THR A 81 2.86 -13.28 42.19
N PRO A 82 2.43 -12.59 41.12
CA PRO A 82 3.15 -11.43 40.64
C PRO A 82 3.12 -10.29 41.66
N ASN A 83 4.26 -9.64 41.87
CA ASN A 83 4.33 -8.35 42.53
C ASN A 83 3.77 -7.26 41.58
N GLN A 84 3.56 -6.04 42.09
CA GLN A 84 2.96 -4.96 41.31
C GLN A 84 3.72 -4.66 40.00
N GLU A 85 5.06 -4.61 40.08
CA GLU A 85 5.94 -4.34 38.93
C GLU A 85 5.81 -5.42 37.85
N LEU A 86 5.83 -6.70 38.23
CA LEU A 86 5.65 -7.81 37.30
C LEU A 86 4.23 -7.84 36.71
N ALA A 87 3.21 -7.46 37.48
CA ALA A 87 1.84 -7.35 36.98
C ALA A 87 1.74 -6.29 35.87
N ASP A 88 2.36 -5.13 36.07
CA ASP A 88 2.38 -4.03 35.09
C ASP A 88 3.15 -4.44 33.81
N GLU A 89 4.28 -5.14 33.97
CA GLU A 89 5.04 -5.70 32.84
C GLU A 89 4.23 -6.73 32.04
N LEU A 90 3.60 -7.70 32.71
CA LEU A 90 2.75 -8.71 32.07
C LEU A 90 1.58 -8.05 31.35
N GLN A 91 0.96 -7.03 31.96
CA GLN A 91 -0.11 -6.26 31.34
C GLN A 91 0.39 -5.57 30.06
N SER A 92 1.55 -4.91 30.10
CA SER A 92 2.18 -4.29 28.93
C SER A 92 2.43 -5.30 27.81
N LEU A 93 2.95 -6.49 28.15
CA LEU A 93 3.20 -7.57 27.18
C LEU A 93 1.90 -8.16 26.59
N ILE A 94 0.82 -8.27 27.36
CA ILE A 94 -0.50 -8.70 26.87
C ILE A 94 -1.09 -7.67 25.90
N HIS A 95 -0.90 -6.38 26.17
CA HIS A 95 -1.39 -5.31 25.30
C HIS A 95 -0.46 -5.01 24.12
N HIS A 96 0.77 -5.53 24.14
CA HIS A 96 1.68 -5.45 23.01
C HIS A 96 1.06 -6.06 21.76
N ARG A 97 1.15 -5.33 20.65
CA ARG A 97 0.65 -5.78 19.34
C ARG A 97 1.83 -5.96 18.41
N ALA A 98 1.83 -7.07 17.67
CA ALA A 98 2.79 -7.27 16.60
C ALA A 98 2.79 -6.06 15.65
N PRO A 99 3.98 -5.60 15.21
CA PRO A 99 4.10 -4.43 14.36
C PRO A 99 3.28 -4.61 13.08
N LYS A 100 2.60 -3.53 12.68
CA LYS A 100 1.80 -3.52 11.45
C LYS A 100 2.67 -3.03 10.29
N GLU A 101 3.46 -3.94 9.73
CA GLU A 101 4.30 -3.64 8.56
C GLU A 101 3.48 -3.51 7.27
N TRP A 102 2.30 -4.13 7.22
CA TRP A 102 1.46 -4.11 6.03
C TRP A 102 0.45 -2.95 6.03
N GLY A 103 0.59 -2.06 5.05
CA GLY A 103 -0.30 -0.94 4.76
C GLY A 103 -0.90 -1.03 3.35
N LYS A 104 -2.00 -0.30 3.11
CA LYS A 104 -2.51 -0.08 1.75
C LYS A 104 -1.77 1.10 1.16
N TYR A 105 -1.05 0.88 0.06
CA TYR A 105 -0.43 1.95 -0.71
C TYR A 105 -1.26 2.19 -1.98
N PRO A 106 -1.41 3.45 -2.44
CA PRO A 106 -2.03 3.71 -3.72
C PRO A 106 -1.29 3.02 -4.88
N ASP A 107 -2.05 2.42 -5.79
CA ASP A 107 -1.53 1.93 -7.07
C ASP A 107 -0.97 3.07 -7.93
N ALA A 108 -0.14 2.73 -8.93
CA ALA A 108 0.47 3.73 -9.81
C ALA A 108 -0.58 4.45 -10.68
N PRO A 109 -0.46 5.77 -10.88
CA PRO A 109 -1.36 6.53 -11.73
C PRO A 109 -1.26 6.11 -13.19
N LEU A 110 -2.37 6.22 -13.92
CA LEU A 110 -2.46 5.81 -15.33
C LEU A 110 -1.43 6.56 -16.20
N ARG A 111 -1.13 7.83 -15.89
CA ARG A 111 -0.09 8.63 -16.56
C ARG A 111 1.25 7.91 -16.62
N GLU A 112 1.73 7.43 -15.48
CA GLU A 112 3.03 6.73 -15.36
C GLU A 112 3.01 5.40 -16.12
N VAL A 113 1.92 4.66 -16.01
CA VAL A 113 1.77 3.37 -16.69
C VAL A 113 1.77 3.53 -18.19
N VAL A 114 1.07 4.56 -18.71
CA VAL A 114 1.05 4.87 -20.15
C VAL A 114 2.44 5.32 -20.61
N ALA A 115 3.10 6.24 -19.90
CA ALA A 115 4.45 6.69 -20.22
C ALA A 115 5.43 5.50 -20.32
N ARG A 116 5.44 4.64 -19.30
CA ARG A 116 6.27 3.43 -19.26
C ARG A 116 5.97 2.46 -20.40
N LYS A 117 4.71 2.26 -20.76
CA LYS A 117 4.33 1.39 -21.89
C LYS A 117 4.76 2.00 -23.22
N SER A 118 4.66 3.32 -23.38
CA SER A 118 5.07 4.03 -24.59
C SER A 118 6.58 3.97 -24.79
N THR A 119 7.38 4.20 -23.75
CA THR A 119 8.84 4.07 -23.83
C THR A 119 9.28 2.65 -24.17
N TYR A 120 8.69 1.65 -23.51
CA TYR A 120 8.94 0.25 -23.82
C TYR A 120 8.60 -0.10 -25.27
N ARG A 121 7.46 0.36 -25.79
CA ARG A 121 7.06 0.16 -27.19
C ARG A 121 7.99 0.86 -28.17
N ALA A 122 8.47 2.07 -27.85
CA ALA A 122 9.40 2.82 -28.69
C ALA A 122 10.75 2.10 -28.79
N GLY A 123 11.33 1.67 -27.67
CA GLY A 123 12.54 0.85 -27.65
C GLY A 123 12.36 -0.45 -28.42
N MET A 124 11.24 -1.14 -28.22
CA MET A 124 10.91 -2.35 -28.99
C MET A 124 10.85 -2.10 -30.50
N ARG A 125 10.33 -0.96 -30.96
CA ARG A 125 10.31 -0.60 -32.39
C ARG A 125 11.71 -0.35 -32.94
N GLN A 126 12.56 0.34 -32.18
CA GLN A 126 13.96 0.60 -32.54
C GLN A 126 14.76 -0.70 -32.67
N HIS A 127 14.52 -1.69 -31.80
CA HIS A 127 15.21 -2.97 -31.79
C HIS A 127 14.58 -4.05 -32.71
N GLY A 128 13.79 -3.69 -33.73
CA GLY A 128 13.24 -4.65 -34.70
C GLY A 128 11.99 -5.42 -34.23
N GLY A 129 11.33 -4.94 -33.19
CA GLY A 129 10.06 -5.46 -32.67
C GLY A 129 10.19 -6.79 -31.93
N ARG A 130 9.04 -7.43 -31.63
CA ARG A 130 9.00 -8.77 -30.99
C ARG A 130 9.69 -9.85 -31.82
N ARG A 131 9.88 -9.62 -33.13
CA ARG A 131 10.50 -10.57 -34.06
C ARG A 131 12.01 -10.72 -33.79
N ALA A 132 12.69 -9.63 -33.42
CA ALA A 132 14.12 -9.63 -33.06
C ALA A 132 14.42 -10.31 -31.71
N LEU A 133 13.46 -10.34 -30.77
CA LEU A 133 13.61 -11.12 -29.53
C LEU A 133 13.50 -12.64 -29.77
N ARG A 134 12.83 -13.07 -30.84
CA ARG A 134 12.65 -14.49 -31.16
C ARG A 134 13.91 -15.14 -31.76
N THR A 135 14.82 -14.33 -32.29
CA THR A 135 16.09 -14.77 -32.89
C THR A 135 17.20 -14.99 -31.87
N ILE A 136 17.06 -14.50 -30.63
CA ILE A 136 17.96 -14.84 -29.52
C ILE A 136 17.46 -16.14 -28.87
N ARG A 137 17.37 -17.22 -29.64
CA ARG A 137 17.46 -18.56 -29.04
C ARG A 137 18.95 -18.77 -28.81
N THR A 138 19.38 -18.75 -27.55
CA THR A 138 20.70 -19.26 -27.19
C THR A 138 20.85 -20.66 -27.79
N PRO A 139 21.91 -20.95 -28.57
CA PRO A 139 22.15 -22.32 -28.98
C PRO A 139 22.26 -23.16 -27.72
N ARG A 140 21.56 -24.29 -27.70
CA ARG A 140 21.71 -25.30 -26.66
C ARG A 140 23.19 -25.73 -26.72
N PRO A 141 23.94 -25.77 -25.61
CA PRO A 141 25.31 -26.27 -25.65
C PRO A 141 25.26 -27.71 -26.19
N GLU A 142 26.03 -27.97 -27.24
CA GLU A 142 26.18 -29.32 -27.77
C GLU A 142 26.95 -30.17 -26.74
N GLU A 143 26.46 -31.38 -26.50
CA GLU A 143 26.97 -32.35 -25.51
C GLU A 143 28.35 -32.88 -25.89
#